data_AF-A0A401MBZ4-F1
#
_entry.id   AF-A0A401MBZ4-F1
#
_cell.length_a   1.000
_cell.length_b   1.000
_cell.length_c   1.000
_cell.angle_alpha   90.00
_cell.angle_beta   90.00
_cell.angle_gamma   90.00
#
_symmetry.space_group_name_H-M   'P 1'
#
loop_
_entity.id
_entity.type
_entity.pdbx_description
1 polymer ?
#
loop_
_entity_poly.entity_id
_entity_poly.type
_entity_poly.pdbx_seq_one_letter_code
_entity_poly.pdbx_strand_id
1 'polypeptide(L)'
;MDTTIKVDSKTRDRLAVLAEARGTTMRRLIEEFAESTLTPSELQERAAHTADYLAEHFGVTVTDESSIEVLRNVRGQVVAHYAAEQGAA
;
A
#
# COMPACT_ATOMS: atom_id res chain seq x y z
N MET A 1 0.54 25.75 -1.26
CA MET A 1 1.91 26.31 -1.30
C MET A 1 2.77 25.29 -2.02
N ASP A 2 3.52 25.69 -3.04
CA ASP A 2 4.40 24.79 -3.76
C ASP A 2 5.75 24.67 -3.04
N THR A 3 6.22 23.44 -2.88
CA THR A 3 7.50 23.14 -2.21
C THR A 3 8.41 22.36 -3.15
N THR A 4 9.70 22.70 -3.15
CA THR A 4 10.70 22.03 -3.97
C THR A 4 11.34 20.88 -3.18
N ILE A 5 11.25 19.67 -3.73
CA ILE A 5 11.95 18.49 -3.22
C ILE A 5 13.22 18.28 -4.05
N LYS A 6 14.37 18.10 -3.39
CA LYS A 6 15.63 17.76 -4.06
C LYS A 6 15.76 16.24 -4.14
N VAL A 7 15.96 15.72 -5.34
CA VAL A 7 16.25 14.31 -5.62
C VAL A 7 17.40 14.22 -6.62
N ASP A 8 18.06 13.06 -6.70
CA ASP A 8 19.04 12.80 -7.75
C ASP A 8 18.38 12.61 -9.13
N SER A 9 19.16 12.76 -10.19
CA SER A 9 18.65 12.67 -11.58
C SER A 9 18.06 11.31 -11.90
N LYS A 10 18.64 10.22 -11.39
CA LYS A 10 18.15 8.86 -11.63
C LYS A 10 16.77 8.67 -11.02
N THR A 11 16.55 9.17 -9.81
CA THR A 11 15.23 9.14 -9.15
C THR A 11 14.19 9.97 -9.93
N ARG A 12 14.55 11.19 -10.34
CA ARG A 12 13.67 12.05 -11.16
C ARG A 12 13.26 11.34 -12.45
N ASP A 13 14.22 10.78 -13.18
CA ASP A 13 13.96 10.13 -14.47
C ASP A 13 13.08 8.89 -14.30
N ARG A 14 13.29 8.13 -13.22
CA ARG A 14 12.42 7.01 -12.87
C ARG A 14 10.98 7.44 -12.60
N LEU A 15 10.79 8.55 -11.87
CA LEU A 15 9.46 9.10 -11.58
C LEU A 15 8.76 9.60 -12.84
N ALA A 16 9.49 10.21 -13.78
CA ALA A 16 8.94 10.63 -15.07
C ALA A 16 8.37 9.43 -15.84
N VAL A 17 9.14 8.35 -15.97
CA VAL A 17 8.69 7.11 -16.63
C VAL A 17 7.47 6.50 -15.93
N LEU A 18 7.43 6.51 -14.59
CA LEU A 18 6.29 6.00 -13.83
C LEU A 18 5.02 6.83 -14.05
N ALA A 19 5.17 8.15 -14.11
CA ALA A 19 4.05 9.06 -14.33
C ALA A 19 3.48 8.89 -15.74
N GLU A 20 4.35 8.81 -16.76
CA GLU A 20 3.95 8.56 -18.15
C GLU A 20 3.21 7.24 -18.31
N ALA A 21 3.75 6.15 -17.73
CA ALA A 21 3.11 4.83 -17.78
C ALA A 21 1.71 4.80 -17.13
N ARG A 22 1.46 5.70 -16.17
CA ARG A 22 0.17 5.85 -15.48
C ARG A 22 -0.71 6.95 -16.07
N GLY A 23 -0.28 7.62 -17.15
CA GLY A 23 -1.02 8.74 -17.75
C GLY A 23 -1.21 9.92 -16.80
N THR A 24 -0.29 10.14 -15.86
CA THR A 24 -0.35 11.18 -14.83
C THR A 24 0.90 12.08 -14.86
N THR A 25 0.97 13.07 -13.97
CA THR A 25 2.16 13.92 -13.81
C THR A 25 3.00 13.46 -12.63
N MET A 26 4.30 13.78 -12.61
CA MET A 26 5.17 13.45 -11.47
C MET A 26 4.65 14.04 -10.16
N ARG A 27 4.13 15.29 -10.19
CA ARG A 27 3.51 15.94 -9.03
C ARG A 27 2.37 15.09 -8.48
N ARG A 28 1.41 14.76 -9.35
CA ARG A 28 0.23 13.98 -8.97
C ARG A 28 0.61 12.57 -8.49
N LEU A 29 1.61 11.93 -9.11
CA LEU A 29 2.12 10.64 -8.65
C LEU A 29 2.67 10.73 -7.21
N ILE A 30 3.39 11.79 -6.88
CA ILE A 30 3.95 12.00 -5.54
C ILE A 30 2.84 12.33 -4.53
N GLU A 31 1.86 13.14 -4.92
CA GLU A 31 0.68 13.44 -4.11
C GLU A 31 -0.10 12.16 -3.79
N GLU A 32 -0.42 11.36 -4.80
CA GLU A 32 -1.09 10.07 -4.64
C GLU A 32 -0.27 9.10 -3.76
N PHE A 33 1.06 9.09 -3.91
CA PHE A 33 1.94 8.30 -3.06
C PHE A 33 1.86 8.74 -1.59
N ALA A 34 1.95 10.04 -1.33
CA ALA A 34 1.89 10.60 0.01
C ALA A 34 0.52 10.38 0.67
N GLU A 35 -0.58 10.45 -0.10
CA GLU A 35 -1.94 10.21 0.38
C GLU A 35 -2.21 8.72 0.68
N SER A 36 -1.64 7.82 -0.11
CA SER A 36 -1.89 6.37 0.01
C SER A 36 -0.92 5.65 0.94
N THR A 37 0.28 6.18 1.12
CA THR A 37 1.35 5.54 1.90
C THR A 37 1.29 5.99 3.34
N LEU A 38 0.62 5.18 4.17
CA LEU A 38 0.56 5.40 5.60
C LEU A 38 1.91 5.15 6.26
N THR A 39 2.22 5.99 7.25
CA THR A 39 3.34 5.78 8.17
C THR A 39 3.05 4.60 9.10
N PRO A 40 4.07 4.05 9.79
CA PRO A 40 3.86 2.98 10.77
C PRO A 40 2.87 3.33 11.89
N SER A 41 2.86 4.59 12.36
CA SER A 41 1.93 5.06 13.40
C SER A 41 0.50 5.07 12.88
N GLU A 42 0.27 5.67 11.70
CA GLU A 42 -1.06 5.73 11.09
C GLU A 42 -1.60 4.34 10.75
N LEU A 43 -0.71 3.40 10.37
CA LEU A 43 -1.10 2.00 10.19
C LEU A 43 -1.57 1.37 11.50
N GLN A 44 -0.87 1.62 12.61
CA GLN A 44 -1.25 1.09 13.91
C GLN A 44 -2.58 1.67 14.40
N GLU A 45 -2.78 2.98 14.24
CA GLU A 45 -4.04 3.66 14.56
C GLU A 45 -5.19 3.12 13.73
N ARG A 46 -4.98 2.97 12.41
CA ARG A 46 -5.97 2.37 11.53
C ARG A 46 -6.30 0.93 11.90
N ALA A 47 -5.30 0.14 12.30
CA ALA A 47 -5.52 -1.23 12.75
C ALA A 47 -6.35 -1.29 14.04
N ALA A 48 -6.04 -0.44 15.02
CA ALA A 48 -6.80 -0.34 16.27
C ALA A 48 -8.26 0.06 15.99
N HIS A 49 -8.49 1.11 15.21
CA HIS A 49 -9.84 1.54 14.85
C HIS A 49 -10.62 0.45 14.09
N THR A 50 -9.93 -0.30 13.22
CA THR A 50 -10.56 -1.41 12.50
C THR A 50 -10.91 -2.56 13.45
N ALA A 51 -10.05 -2.88 14.41
CA ALA A 51 -10.31 -3.91 15.41
C ALA A 51 -11.51 -3.56 16.29
N ASP A 52 -11.61 -2.30 16.73
CA ASP A 52 -12.76 -1.80 17.50
C ASP A 52 -14.05 -1.89 16.68
N TYR A 53 -14.02 -1.45 15.42
CA TYR A 53 -15.16 -1.53 14.51
C TYR A 53 -15.62 -2.98 14.27
N LEU A 54 -14.68 -3.92 14.11
CA LEU A 54 -14.99 -5.34 13.95
C LEU A 54 -15.60 -5.95 15.21
N ALA A 55 -15.10 -5.56 16.38
CA ALA A 55 -15.65 -6.00 17.65
C ALA A 55 -17.07 -5.46 17.87
N GLU A 56 -17.29 -4.17 17.61
CA GLU A 56 -18.57 -3.49 17.81
C GLU A 56 -19.66 -3.97 16.84
N HIS A 57 -19.34 -4.04 15.55
CA HIS A 57 -20.35 -4.29 14.52
C HIS A 57 -20.50 -5.76 14.11
N PHE A 58 -19.46 -6.57 14.32
CA PHE A 58 -19.45 -7.97 13.88
C PHE A 58 -19.18 -8.96 15.01
N GLY A 59 -18.88 -8.48 16.23
CA GLY A 59 -18.54 -9.35 17.36
C GLY A 59 -17.23 -10.12 17.16
N VAL A 60 -16.36 -9.66 16.25
CA VAL A 60 -15.09 -10.31 15.93
C VAL A 60 -13.96 -9.61 16.67
N THR A 61 -13.23 -10.35 17.50
CA THR A 61 -12.00 -9.86 18.14
C THR A 61 -10.78 -10.23 17.30
N VAL A 62 -10.06 -9.22 16.84
CA VAL A 62 -8.79 -9.42 16.11
C VAL A 62 -7.66 -9.59 17.11
N THR A 63 -6.95 -10.71 16.99
CA THR A 63 -5.73 -11.00 17.77
C THR A 63 -4.50 -11.03 16.87
N ASP A 64 -3.31 -10.89 17.45
CA ASP A 64 -2.06 -10.99 16.72
C ASP A 64 -1.94 -12.34 15.97
N GLU A 65 -2.32 -13.45 16.62
CA GLU A 65 -2.31 -14.78 16.00
C GLU A 65 -3.25 -14.86 14.78
N SER A 66 -4.49 -14.38 14.91
CA SER A 66 -5.44 -14.35 13.79
C SER A 66 -4.95 -13.47 12.64
N SER A 67 -4.27 -12.36 12.96
CA SER A 67 -3.68 -11.46 11.96
C SER A 67 -2.54 -12.12 11.21
N ILE A 68 -1.66 -12.85 11.92
CA ILE A 68 -0.57 -13.63 11.32
C ILE A 68 -1.12 -14.70 10.37
N GLU A 69 -2.20 -15.38 10.77
CA GLU A 69 -2.86 -16.38 9.94
C GLU A 69 -3.42 -15.77 8.65
N VAL A 70 -4.18 -14.66 8.75
CA VAL A 70 -4.72 -13.95 7.59
C VAL A 70 -3.60 -13.48 6.66
N LEU A 71 -2.53 -12.88 7.19
CA LEU A 71 -1.38 -12.44 6.40
C LEU A 71 -0.70 -13.59 5.66
N ARG A 72 -0.57 -14.76 6.31
CA ARG A 72 -0.01 -15.96 5.68
C ARG A 72 -0.86 -16.40 4.49
N ASN A 73 -2.18 -16.41 4.66
CA ASN A 73 -3.13 -16.80 3.61
C ASN A 73 -3.14 -15.80 2.45
N VAL A 74 -3.23 -14.51 2.74
CA VAL A 74 -3.18 -13.44 1.72
C VAL A 74 -1.87 -13.51 0.94
N ARG A 75 -0.73 -13.64 1.62
CA ARG A 75 0.57 -13.76 0.94
C ARG A 75 0.62 -14.99 0.03
N GLY A 76 0.09 -16.13 0.47
CA GLY A 76 -0.01 -17.33 -0.35
C GLY A 76 -0.83 -17.11 -1.62
N GLN A 77 -1.98 -16.45 -1.50
CA GLN A 77 -2.84 -16.12 -2.64
C GLN A 77 -2.21 -15.12 -3.60
N VAL A 78 -1.56 -14.08 -3.09
CA VAL A 78 -0.86 -13.07 -3.91
C VAL A 78 0.26 -13.72 -4.72
N VAL A 79 1.06 -14.60 -4.10
CA VAL A 79 2.12 -15.35 -4.81
C VAL A 79 1.53 -16.27 -5.88
N ALA A 80 0.45 -16.98 -5.58
CA ALA A 80 -0.23 -17.82 -6.56
C ALA A 80 -0.77 -17.02 -7.75
N HIS A 81 -1.31 -15.82 -7.50
CA HIS A 81 -1.78 -14.91 -8.56
C HIS A 81 -0.64 -14.46 -9.48
N TYR A 82 0.46 -13.97 -8.91
CA TYR A 82 1.63 -13.56 -9.71
C TYR A 82 2.25 -14.72 -10.50
N ALA A 83 2.26 -15.94 -9.94
CA ALA A 83 2.75 -17.13 -10.64
C ALA A 83 1.83 -17.53 -11.80
N ALA A 84 0.51 -17.39 -11.65
CA ALA A 84 -0.46 -17.67 -12.72
C ALA A 84 -0.35 -16.66 -13.88
N GLU A 85 -0.08 -15.38 -13.58
CA GLU A 85 0.15 -14.35 -14.59
C GLU A 85 1.48 -14.53 -15.33
N GLN A 86 2.53 -15.01 -14.66
CA GLN A 86 3.84 -15.25 -15.28
C GLN A 86 3.94 -16.60 -16.02
N GLY A 87 3.10 -17.58 -15.67
CA GLY A 87 3.02 -18.87 -16.36
C GLY A 87 2.16 -18.88 -17.63
N ALA A 88 1.54 -17.74 -17.99
CA ALA A 88 0.73 -17.57 -19.20
C ALA A 88 1.48 -16.90 -20.36
N ALA A 89 2.82 -16.90 -20.32
CA ALA A 89 3.71 -16.38 -21.37
C ALA A 89 4.36 -17.51 -22.19
#